data_AF-A0A8D3B2B4-F1
#
_entry.id   AF-A0A8D3B2B4-F1
#
_cell.length_a   1.000
_cell.length_b   1.000
_cell.length_c   1.000
_cell.angle_alpha   90.00
_cell.angle_beta   90.00
_cell.angle_gamma   90.00
#
_symmetry.space_group_name_H-M   'P 1'
#
loop_
_entity.id
_entity.type
_entity.pdbx_description
1 polymer ?
#
loop_
_entity_poly.entity_id
_entity_poly.type
_entity_poly.pdbx_seq_one_letter_code
_entity_poly.pdbx_strand_id
1 'polypeptide(L)'
;MNRGAPLLLLLQTAACMVMLPNSTGWQQMLDKYLDEDGDWWEAKQRGKRAITDSDAQLILDLHNKLRGQVYPPSSNMEYMTWDTELERTAEEWAETCLWEHGPAGLLPQIGQNLGVHWGRYRPPTSHVQAWYDEVKDYSFPYPQECNPHCPFRCSGPICTHYTQLVWATSSRIGCAINTCYNMNVWGQIWAKAVYLVCNYSPKGNWWGHVPYKHGTPCSACPPSYGGGCKDNLFSRPHWSNRFMHVVSCACTQRPFVFSCVSAQLVSCDTKLRDQCKGTTCNRYECPAGCLDATGKVVGTVYYEMQSSVCRAGLHAGVIDNDGGWMDVTRQGRKEFFIKSNKNGVQSSGKYQSANSFTVARVTVKAITCEATVAQQCPYQRPAKHCPRLYCPRSCLEENPHISRVIGTRIYSDKSSICRAAVHAGVIRNDAGGYIDVMPVDKRKHYIASYQNGIYSERYGMA
;
A
#
# COMPACT_ATOMS: atom_id res chain seq x y z
N MET A 1 -40.84 10.83 77.29
CA MET A 1 -41.39 11.35 76.02
C MET A 1 -40.28 12.11 75.31
N ASN A 2 -39.93 11.63 74.10
CA ASN A 2 -39.49 12.34 72.89
C ASN A 2 -38.64 13.62 72.99
N ARG A 3 -37.66 13.90 72.13
CA ARG A 3 -36.97 13.23 71.01
C ARG A 3 -35.88 14.25 70.61
N GLY A 4 -34.68 13.80 70.29
CA GLY A 4 -33.65 14.67 69.72
C GLY A 4 -34.06 15.21 68.35
N ALA A 5 -33.66 16.43 68.04
CA ALA A 5 -33.75 17.04 66.71
C ALA A 5 -32.58 18.01 66.50
N PRO A 6 -31.62 17.71 65.61
CA PRO A 6 -30.88 18.75 64.91
C PRO A 6 -31.62 19.10 63.61
N LEU A 7 -31.67 20.40 63.32
CA LEU A 7 -32.28 20.97 62.11
C LEU A 7 -31.65 20.38 60.83
N LEU A 8 -32.53 20.07 59.88
CA LEU A 8 -32.21 19.64 58.51
C LEU A 8 -33.12 20.43 57.55
N LEU A 9 -32.63 20.65 56.32
CA LEU A 9 -33.23 21.30 55.13
C LEU A 9 -33.07 22.83 55.03
N LEU A 10 -32.76 23.46 53.88
CA LEU A 10 -32.28 23.05 52.53
C LEU A 10 -32.01 24.36 51.73
N LEU A 11 -31.38 24.24 50.54
CA LEU A 11 -31.31 25.20 49.41
C LEU A 11 -30.25 26.32 49.54
N GLN A 12 -29.37 26.63 48.56
CA GLN A 12 -29.29 26.40 47.11
C GLN A 12 -27.80 26.40 46.71
N THR A 13 -27.35 25.44 45.90
CA THR A 13 -26.16 25.66 45.05
C THR A 13 -26.63 25.84 43.62
N ALA A 14 -26.35 27.03 43.08
CA ALA A 14 -26.60 27.37 41.69
C ALA A 14 -25.76 26.47 40.79
N ALA A 15 -26.41 25.57 40.05
CA ALA A 15 -25.82 24.93 38.90
C ALA A 15 -25.75 25.97 37.76
N CYS A 16 -24.57 26.53 37.53
CA CYS A 16 -24.28 27.16 36.25
C CYS A 16 -24.26 26.06 35.19
N MET A 17 -25.35 25.93 34.43
CA MET A 17 -25.34 25.25 33.14
C MET A 17 -24.40 26.03 32.21
N VAL A 18 -23.18 25.54 32.04
CA VAL A 18 -22.35 25.94 30.91
C VAL A 18 -22.89 25.20 29.69
N MET A 19 -23.72 25.89 28.92
CA MET A 19 -24.08 25.48 27.56
C MET A 19 -22.81 25.54 26.72
N LEU A 20 -22.23 24.37 26.41
CA LEU A 20 -21.21 24.28 25.36
C LEU A 20 -21.89 24.54 24.01
N PRO A 21 -21.33 25.39 23.14
CA PRO A 21 -21.88 25.61 21.82
C PRO A 21 -21.73 24.36 20.94
N ASN A 22 -22.82 24.04 20.25
CA ASN A 22 -22.97 23.08 19.15
C ASN A 22 -21.66 22.72 18.42
N SER A 23 -21.26 21.45 18.50
CA SER A 23 -20.21 20.84 17.66
C SER A 23 -20.80 20.33 16.34
N THR A 24 -21.44 21.19 15.56
CA THR A 24 -22.09 20.81 14.30
C THR A 24 -21.12 20.57 13.12
N GLY A 25 -19.80 20.56 13.34
CA GLY A 25 -18.80 20.29 12.30
C GLY A 25 -18.52 18.81 12.00
N TRP A 26 -18.77 17.90 12.94
CA TRP A 26 -18.34 16.49 12.81
C TRP A 26 -19.46 15.54 12.41
N GLN A 27 -20.71 15.84 12.76
CA GLN A 27 -21.87 15.03 12.31
C GLN A 27 -22.08 15.13 10.80
N GLN A 28 -21.84 16.31 10.19
CA GLN A 28 -21.89 16.48 8.73
C GLN A 28 -20.79 15.71 7.97
N MET A 29 -19.68 15.36 8.61
CA MET A 29 -18.63 14.53 7.98
C MET A 29 -18.92 13.04 8.08
N LEU A 30 -19.69 12.60 9.07
CA LEU A 30 -20.07 11.20 9.29
C LEU A 30 -21.25 10.77 8.40
N ASP A 31 -22.19 11.67 8.10
CA ASP A 31 -23.32 11.39 7.20
C ASP A 31 -22.90 11.12 5.76
N LYS A 32 -21.70 11.56 5.33
CA LYS A 32 -21.17 11.23 3.99
C LYS A 32 -20.74 9.76 3.83
N TYR A 33 -20.68 9.00 4.93
CA TYR A 33 -20.22 7.61 4.96
C TYR A 33 -21.29 6.62 5.44
N LEU A 34 -22.52 7.09 5.65
CA LEU A 34 -23.69 6.25 5.82
C LEU A 34 -24.47 6.32 4.52
N ASP A 35 -24.19 5.40 3.59
CA ASP A 35 -24.99 5.25 2.38
C ASP A 35 -26.41 4.80 2.77
N GLU A 36 -27.40 5.67 2.52
CA GLU A 36 -28.82 5.33 2.46
C GLU A 36 -29.17 4.76 1.06
N ASP A 37 -29.89 3.63 1.13
CA ASP A 37 -30.84 3.06 0.17
C ASP A 37 -30.38 2.24 -1.05
N GLY A 38 -30.74 0.94 -1.01
CA GLY A 38 -31.11 0.16 -2.20
C GLY A 38 -30.67 -1.31 -2.24
N ASP A 39 -31.54 -2.22 -1.76
CA ASP A 39 -31.58 -3.68 -2.03
C ASP A 39 -30.45 -4.59 -1.53
N TRP A 40 -30.54 -5.04 -0.27
CA TRP A 40 -29.61 -5.99 0.37
C TRP A 40 -30.14 -7.43 0.60
N TRP A 41 -31.17 -7.89 -0.13
CA TRP A 41 -31.67 -9.26 0.06
C TRP A 41 -31.07 -10.36 -0.85
N GLU A 42 -30.07 -10.07 -1.68
CA GLU A 42 -29.22 -11.15 -2.22
C GLU A 42 -28.05 -11.45 -1.29
N ALA A 43 -28.31 -12.36 -0.35
CA ALA A 43 -27.31 -12.96 0.53
C ALA A 43 -26.19 -13.64 -0.28
N LYS A 44 -25.10 -12.92 -0.55
CA LYS A 44 -23.84 -13.54 -0.97
C LYS A 44 -23.26 -14.34 0.20
N GLN A 45 -23.33 -15.66 0.06
CA GLN A 45 -22.77 -16.64 0.99
C GLN A 45 -21.26 -16.43 1.23
N ARG A 46 -20.94 -16.15 2.51
CA ARG A 46 -19.75 -16.48 3.32
C ARG A 46 -18.41 -16.77 2.60
N GLY A 47 -17.51 -15.79 2.69
CA GLY A 47 -16.05 -15.96 2.65
C GLY A 47 -15.40 -14.98 3.64
N LYS A 48 -14.25 -15.36 4.21
CA LYS A 48 -13.44 -14.55 5.15
C LYS A 48 -13.46 -13.05 4.80
N ARG A 49 -13.75 -12.18 5.76
CA ARG A 49 -13.62 -10.73 5.55
C ARG A 49 -12.13 -10.37 5.59
N ALA A 50 -11.48 -10.32 4.43
CA ALA A 50 -10.13 -9.76 4.30
C ALA A 50 -10.19 -8.23 4.30
N ILE A 51 -9.11 -7.58 4.71
CA ILE A 51 -8.99 -6.13 4.60
C ILE A 51 -8.94 -5.77 3.11
N THR A 52 -9.72 -4.77 2.68
CA THR A 52 -9.68 -4.31 1.29
C THR A 52 -8.59 -3.25 1.12
N ASP A 53 -8.09 -3.07 -0.11
CA ASP A 53 -7.13 -1.97 -0.41
C ASP A 53 -7.69 -0.60 0.00
N SER A 54 -9.00 -0.42 -0.15
CA SER A 54 -9.71 0.78 0.28
C SER A 54 -9.69 0.94 1.79
N ASP A 55 -9.98 -0.12 2.55
CA ASP A 55 -9.90 -0.10 4.01
C ASP A 55 -8.48 0.16 4.51
N ALA A 56 -7.48 -0.46 3.88
CA ALA A 56 -6.06 -0.24 4.18
C ALA A 56 -5.65 1.22 3.99
N GLN A 57 -6.06 1.83 2.87
CA GLN A 57 -5.81 3.25 2.62
C GLN A 57 -6.53 4.15 3.63
N LEU A 58 -7.78 3.85 3.98
CA LEU A 58 -8.55 4.61 4.97
C LEU A 58 -7.91 4.53 6.37
N ILE A 59 -7.41 3.35 6.77
CA ILE A 59 -6.64 3.18 8.01
C ILE A 59 -5.39 4.05 7.97
N LEU A 60 -4.60 3.98 6.89
CA LEU A 60 -3.35 4.73 6.75
C LEU A 60 -3.58 6.25 6.77
N ASP A 61 -4.58 6.73 6.03
CA ASP A 61 -4.94 8.14 5.96
C ASP A 61 -5.41 8.66 7.32
N LEU A 62 -6.22 7.86 8.03
CA LEU A 62 -6.66 8.21 9.38
C LEU A 62 -5.49 8.26 10.36
N HIS A 63 -4.55 7.31 10.31
CA HIS A 63 -3.34 7.35 11.13
C HIS A 63 -2.55 8.63 10.90
N ASN A 64 -2.25 8.95 9.65
CA ASN A 64 -1.48 10.16 9.32
C ASN A 64 -2.23 11.44 9.70
N LYS A 65 -3.55 11.50 9.47
CA LYS A 65 -4.36 12.65 9.90
C LYS A 65 -4.28 12.87 11.41
N LEU A 66 -4.46 11.81 12.20
CA LEU A 66 -4.42 11.87 13.66
C LEU A 66 -3.02 12.22 14.18
N ARG A 67 -1.98 11.63 13.60
CA ARG A 67 -0.57 11.94 13.91
C ARG A 67 -0.22 13.41 13.66
N GLY A 68 -0.78 14.02 12.61
CA GLY A 68 -0.59 15.44 12.30
C GLY A 68 -1.39 16.41 13.18
N GLN A 69 -2.31 15.89 14.02
CA GLN A 69 -3.24 16.67 14.86
C GLN A 69 -3.00 16.49 16.36
N VAL A 70 -1.89 15.85 16.76
CA VAL A 70 -1.57 15.61 18.17
C VAL A 70 -1.40 16.91 18.95
N TYR A 71 -1.80 16.86 20.22
CA TYR A 71 -1.52 17.90 21.20
C TYR A 71 -0.82 17.31 22.43
N PRO A 72 0.29 17.91 22.90
CA PRO A 72 0.95 19.09 22.33
C PRO A 72 1.61 18.79 20.96
N PRO A 73 1.92 19.80 20.11
CA PRO A 73 2.42 19.55 18.76
C PRO A 73 3.75 18.79 18.75
N SER A 74 3.92 17.91 17.76
CA SER A 74 5.14 17.11 17.58
C SER A 74 6.12 17.79 16.63
N SER A 75 7.39 17.89 17.03
CA SER A 75 8.47 18.38 16.16
C SER A 75 9.09 17.31 15.26
N ASN A 76 8.83 16.04 15.54
CA ASN A 76 9.50 14.90 14.91
C ASN A 76 8.53 13.76 14.53
N MET A 77 7.30 14.07 14.11
CA MET A 77 6.37 13.05 13.65
C MET A 77 6.68 12.61 12.20
N GLU A 78 7.06 11.34 12.01
CA GLU A 78 7.32 10.78 10.67
C GLU A 78 6.00 10.38 9.99
N TYR A 79 5.93 10.59 8.67
CA TYR A 79 4.82 10.12 7.84
C TYR A 79 4.80 8.59 7.80
N MET A 80 3.64 8.00 8.08
CA MET A 80 3.46 6.55 8.09
C MET A 80 3.11 6.05 6.69
N THR A 81 3.66 4.90 6.31
CA THR A 81 3.41 4.22 5.03
C THR A 81 2.88 2.80 5.25
N TRP A 82 2.12 2.27 4.30
CA TRP A 82 1.66 0.88 4.36
C TRP A 82 2.82 -0.10 4.04
N ASP A 83 2.99 -1.12 4.88
CA ASP A 83 3.96 -2.20 4.72
C ASP A 83 3.23 -3.55 4.63
N THR A 84 3.31 -4.17 3.45
CA THR A 84 2.60 -5.41 3.14
C THR A 84 3.12 -6.62 3.93
N GLU A 85 4.34 -6.59 4.48
CA GLU A 85 4.81 -7.67 5.35
C GLU A 85 4.27 -7.56 6.78
N LEU A 86 4.07 -6.33 7.27
CA LEU A 86 3.34 -6.10 8.52
C LEU A 86 1.88 -6.52 8.40
N GLU A 87 1.25 -6.28 7.24
CA GLU A 87 -0.10 -6.76 6.92
C GLU A 87 -0.17 -8.28 6.91
N ARG A 88 0.72 -8.96 6.17
CA ARG A 88 0.74 -10.44 6.11
C ARG A 88 0.89 -11.07 7.50
N THR A 89 1.77 -10.52 8.33
CA THR A 89 1.97 -11.02 9.70
C THR A 89 0.79 -10.70 10.62
N ALA A 90 0.09 -9.58 10.39
CA ALA A 90 -1.16 -9.27 11.07
C ALA A 90 -2.28 -10.21 10.65
N GLU A 91 -2.35 -10.60 9.37
CA GLU A 91 -3.31 -11.57 8.84
C GLU A 91 -3.10 -12.94 9.47
N GLU A 92 -1.87 -13.45 9.47
CA GLU A 92 -1.52 -14.72 10.12
C GLU A 92 -1.94 -14.75 11.60
N TRP A 93 -1.83 -13.62 12.31
CA TRP A 93 -2.27 -13.53 13.70
C TRP A 93 -3.80 -13.39 13.84
N ALA A 94 -4.44 -12.57 13.01
CA ALA A 94 -5.89 -12.39 13.02
C ALA A 94 -6.64 -13.71 12.72
N GLU A 95 -6.05 -14.58 11.89
CA GLU A 95 -6.58 -15.92 11.58
C GLU A 95 -6.61 -16.87 12.78
N THR A 96 -5.76 -16.65 13.79
CA THR A 96 -5.75 -17.49 15.00
C THR A 96 -7.00 -17.31 15.85
N CYS A 97 -7.69 -16.17 15.71
CA CYS A 97 -8.85 -15.82 16.53
C CYS A 97 -8.56 -15.87 18.04
N LEU A 98 -7.32 -15.57 18.44
CA LEU A 98 -6.89 -15.44 19.83
C LEU A 98 -6.86 -13.96 20.22
N TRP A 99 -7.59 -13.59 21.28
CA TRP A 99 -7.60 -12.23 21.83
C TRP A 99 -6.36 -11.96 22.69
N GLU A 100 -5.18 -12.05 22.08
CA GLU A 100 -3.89 -11.81 22.72
C GLU A 100 -2.92 -11.20 21.72
N HIS A 101 -1.83 -10.58 22.20
CA HIS A 101 -0.78 -10.08 21.33
C HIS A 101 0.10 -11.23 20.80
N GLY A 102 0.52 -11.14 19.54
CA GLY A 102 1.47 -12.11 18.99
C GLY A 102 1.74 -11.98 17.49
N PRO A 103 2.49 -12.95 16.91
CA PRO A 103 3.16 -14.05 17.62
C PRO A 103 4.32 -13.54 18.50
N ALA A 104 4.57 -14.22 19.61
CA ALA A 104 5.54 -13.78 20.63
C ALA A 104 6.95 -13.50 20.07
N GLY A 105 7.40 -14.24 19.04
CA GLY A 105 8.70 -14.04 18.41
C GLY A 105 8.84 -12.73 17.61
N LEU A 106 7.72 -12.09 17.22
CA LEU A 106 7.72 -10.82 16.47
C LEU A 106 7.56 -9.60 17.39
N LEU A 107 6.86 -9.73 18.52
CA LEU A 107 6.57 -8.63 19.45
C LEU A 107 7.80 -7.84 19.97
N PRO A 108 9.02 -8.38 20.05
CA PRO A 108 10.21 -7.59 20.37
C PRO A 108 10.60 -6.58 19.29
N GLN A 109 10.22 -6.83 18.02
CA GLN A 109 10.66 -6.06 16.86
C GLN A 109 9.57 -5.13 16.31
N ILE A 110 8.30 -5.44 16.58
CA ILE A 110 7.14 -4.67 16.10
C ILE A 110 6.26 -4.17 17.25
N GLY A 111 5.55 -3.08 16.98
CA GLY A 111 4.37 -2.68 17.75
C GLY A 111 3.13 -3.42 17.28
N GLN A 112 2.11 -3.55 18.12
CA GLN A 112 0.84 -4.15 17.73
C GLN A 112 -0.32 -3.55 18.50
N ASN A 113 -1.36 -3.11 17.79
CA ASN A 113 -2.65 -2.75 18.36
C ASN A 113 -3.71 -3.75 17.91
N LEU A 114 -4.62 -4.08 18.82
CA LEU A 114 -5.69 -5.03 18.62
C LEU A 114 -7.03 -4.34 18.81
N GLY A 115 -8.01 -4.70 17.98
CA GLY A 115 -9.36 -4.16 18.05
C GLY A 115 -10.35 -5.28 17.80
N VAL A 116 -11.40 -5.36 18.61
CA VAL A 116 -12.45 -6.36 18.42
C VAL A 116 -13.82 -5.74 18.64
N HIS A 117 -14.78 -6.10 17.81
CA HIS A 117 -16.19 -5.83 18.04
C HIS A 117 -17.05 -7.01 17.60
N TRP A 118 -18.31 -7.01 18.01
CA TRP A 118 -19.31 -7.99 17.59
C TRP A 118 -20.65 -7.29 17.43
N GLY A 119 -21.59 -7.93 16.72
CA GLY A 119 -22.91 -7.37 16.45
C GLY A 119 -22.92 -6.47 15.22
N ARG A 120 -23.27 -5.19 15.39
CA ARG A 120 -23.45 -4.25 14.26
C ARG A 120 -22.14 -4.05 13.51
N TYR A 121 -22.24 -3.92 12.18
CA TYR A 121 -21.12 -3.57 11.33
C TYR A 121 -20.48 -2.26 11.78
N ARG A 122 -19.15 -2.26 11.89
CA ARG A 122 -18.34 -1.05 12.04
C ARG A 122 -17.20 -1.06 11.01
N PRO A 123 -16.87 0.09 10.40
CA PRO A 123 -15.71 0.17 9.52
C PRO A 123 -14.42 -0.04 10.32
N PRO A 124 -13.33 -0.56 9.71
CA PRO A 124 -12.07 -0.78 10.42
C PRO A 124 -11.52 0.49 11.10
N THR A 125 -11.76 1.65 10.50
CA THR A 125 -11.43 2.98 11.04
C THR A 125 -12.05 3.28 12.39
N SER A 126 -13.15 2.62 12.78
CA SER A 126 -13.73 2.80 14.12
C SER A 126 -12.79 2.34 15.23
N HIS A 127 -11.99 1.30 15.00
CA HIS A 127 -11.01 0.82 15.99
C HIS A 127 -9.83 1.77 16.07
N VAL A 128 -9.38 2.32 14.94
CA VAL A 128 -8.31 3.33 14.90
C VAL A 128 -8.73 4.58 15.68
N GLN A 129 -9.98 5.03 15.50
CA GLN A 129 -10.51 6.13 16.29
C GLN A 129 -10.59 5.78 17.78
N ALA A 130 -11.09 4.58 18.12
CA ALA A 130 -11.16 4.13 19.52
C ALA A 130 -9.78 4.06 20.19
N TRP A 131 -8.74 3.61 19.47
CA TRP A 131 -7.35 3.65 19.94
C TRP A 131 -6.86 5.09 20.16
N TYR A 132 -7.22 6.02 19.25
CA TYR A 132 -6.84 7.42 19.40
C TYR A 132 -7.56 8.11 20.57
N ASP A 133 -8.83 7.76 20.81
CA ASP A 133 -9.67 8.37 21.85
C ASP A 133 -9.13 8.15 23.26
N GLU A 134 -8.18 7.22 23.47
CA GLU A 134 -7.42 7.09 24.72
C GLU A 134 -6.60 8.36 25.05
N VAL A 135 -6.40 9.26 24.08
CA VAL A 135 -5.77 10.58 24.31
C VAL A 135 -6.47 11.38 25.42
N LYS A 136 -7.78 11.19 25.62
CA LYS A 136 -8.54 11.85 26.70
C LYS A 136 -8.05 11.48 28.11
N ASP A 137 -7.42 10.30 28.22
CA ASP A 137 -6.94 9.71 29.46
C ASP A 137 -5.40 9.77 29.56
N TYR A 138 -4.73 10.19 28.50
CA TYR A 138 -3.28 10.31 28.43
C TYR A 138 -2.82 11.74 28.71
N SER A 139 -1.81 11.88 29.57
CA SER A 139 -1.14 13.18 29.79
C SER A 139 0.29 13.15 29.25
N PHE A 140 0.60 14.05 28.32
CA PHE A 140 1.94 14.13 27.72
C PHE A 140 2.99 14.57 28.76
N PRO A 141 4.07 13.80 28.99
CA PRO A 141 5.17 14.19 29.86
C PRO A 141 6.09 15.18 29.15
N TYR A 142 6.36 16.33 29.77
CA TYR A 142 7.28 17.30 29.21
C TYR A 142 8.74 16.99 29.60
N PRO A 143 9.73 17.52 28.84
CA PRO A 143 11.15 17.20 29.06
C PRO A 143 11.66 17.39 30.50
N GLN A 144 11.14 18.39 31.22
CA GLN A 144 11.51 18.66 32.62
C GLN A 144 11.07 17.57 33.61
N GLU A 145 10.14 16.71 33.20
CA GLU A 145 9.62 15.60 34.01
C GLU A 145 10.36 14.29 33.73
N CYS A 146 11.24 14.26 32.71
CA CYS A 146 11.97 13.07 32.28
C CYS A 146 13.37 13.04 32.88
N ASN A 147 13.63 12.16 33.86
CA ASN A 147 14.97 11.95 34.42
C ASN A 147 15.12 10.59 35.14
N PRO A 148 15.94 9.64 34.65
CA PRO A 148 16.42 9.49 33.27
C PRO A 148 15.32 8.99 32.31
N HIS A 149 14.17 8.60 32.86
CA HIS A 149 13.00 8.09 32.15
C HIS A 149 11.82 9.06 32.34
N CYS A 150 10.93 9.11 31.35
CA CYS A 150 9.69 9.87 31.44
C CYS A 150 8.60 9.08 32.18
N PRO A 151 7.77 9.72 33.03
CA PRO A 151 6.66 9.06 33.69
C PRO A 151 5.56 8.72 32.67
N PHE A 152 5.02 7.52 32.71
CA PHE A 152 3.82 7.17 31.95
C PHE A 152 2.57 7.61 32.72
N ARG A 153 1.79 8.54 32.16
CA ARG A 153 0.57 9.08 32.79
C ARG A 153 -0.66 8.70 31.99
N CYS A 154 -1.39 7.73 32.52
CA CYS A 154 -2.67 7.27 31.99
C CYS A 154 -3.67 7.21 33.14
N SER A 155 -4.75 7.99 33.06
CA SER A 155 -5.86 7.95 34.03
C SER A 155 -6.93 6.92 33.68
N GLY A 156 -6.91 6.43 32.45
CA GLY A 156 -7.83 5.44 31.91
C GLY A 156 -7.31 4.01 32.05
N PRO A 157 -8.11 3.01 31.62
CA PRO A 157 -7.71 1.61 31.71
C PRO A 157 -6.54 1.28 30.77
N ILE A 158 -6.45 1.95 29.62
CA ILE A 158 -5.45 1.73 28.58
C ILE A 158 -5.16 3.06 27.87
N CYS A 159 -3.88 3.38 27.66
CA CYS A 159 -3.44 4.49 26.81
C CYS A 159 -2.38 4.07 25.77
N THR A 160 -2.00 2.79 25.78
CA THR A 160 -0.88 2.27 24.99
C THR A 160 -1.21 2.13 23.51
N HIS A 161 -2.48 2.03 23.13
CA HIS A 161 -2.87 2.02 21.72
C HIS A 161 -2.72 3.40 21.11
N TYR A 162 -3.14 4.45 21.83
CA TYR A 162 -2.91 5.83 21.45
C TYR A 162 -1.42 6.12 21.29
N THR A 163 -0.59 5.83 22.30
CA THR A 163 0.84 6.15 22.24
C THR A 163 1.57 5.41 21.11
N GLN A 164 1.15 4.19 20.75
CA GLN A 164 1.68 3.48 19.58
C GLN A 164 1.24 4.15 18.27
N LEU A 165 -0.03 4.54 18.14
CA LEU A 165 -0.57 5.19 16.94
C LEU A 165 0.18 6.49 16.64
N VAL A 166 0.46 7.28 17.68
CA VAL A 166 1.17 8.56 17.58
C VAL A 166 2.68 8.47 17.83
N TRP A 167 3.26 7.27 17.75
CA TRP A 167 4.69 7.11 17.98
C TRP A 167 5.50 7.70 16.82
N ALA A 168 6.30 8.72 17.09
CA ALA A 168 7.00 9.55 16.10
C ALA A 168 7.78 8.73 15.08
N THR A 169 8.54 7.73 15.53
CA THR A 169 9.41 6.93 14.68
C THR A 169 8.71 5.76 14.01
N SER A 170 7.49 5.38 14.41
CA SER A 170 6.75 4.28 13.78
C SER A 170 6.23 4.76 12.42
N SER A 171 7.01 4.53 11.37
CA SER A 171 6.77 5.03 10.01
C SER A 171 6.16 4.00 9.05
N ARG A 172 5.88 2.79 9.54
CA ARG A 172 5.23 1.72 8.78
C ARG A 172 4.11 1.05 9.56
N ILE A 173 3.02 0.75 8.88
CA ILE A 173 1.88 0.00 9.42
C ILE A 173 1.41 -1.05 8.42
N GLY A 174 0.93 -2.18 8.92
CA GLY A 174 0.12 -3.11 8.13
C GLY A 174 -0.90 -3.78 9.03
N CYS A 175 -2.14 -3.88 8.57
CA CYS A 175 -3.25 -4.40 9.36
C CYS A 175 -3.99 -5.50 8.61
N ALA A 176 -4.64 -6.38 9.36
CA ALA A 176 -5.55 -7.37 8.82
C ALA A 176 -6.82 -7.46 9.67
N ILE A 177 -7.92 -7.82 9.02
CA ILE A 177 -9.20 -8.06 9.67
C ILE A 177 -9.61 -9.50 9.45
N ASN A 178 -10.22 -10.12 10.47
CA ASN A 178 -10.78 -11.46 10.37
C ASN A 178 -12.12 -11.54 11.11
N THR A 179 -13.00 -12.43 10.68
CA THR A 179 -14.26 -12.73 11.38
C THR A 179 -14.14 -14.07 12.10
N CYS A 180 -14.10 -14.01 13.42
CA CYS A 180 -13.96 -15.14 14.31
C CYS A 180 -15.32 -15.62 14.81
N TYR A 181 -15.73 -16.83 14.43
CA TYR A 181 -17.07 -17.35 14.75
C TYR A 181 -17.31 -17.51 16.25
N ASN A 182 -16.30 -17.97 16.99
CA ASN A 182 -16.30 -18.06 18.44
C ASN A 182 -14.95 -17.55 18.94
N MET A 183 -14.93 -16.34 19.50
CA MET A 183 -13.70 -15.74 20.04
C MET A 183 -13.88 -15.50 21.53
N ASN A 184 -12.96 -15.98 22.36
CA ASN A 184 -12.96 -15.68 23.78
C ASN A 184 -12.32 -14.31 24.00
N VAL A 185 -13.11 -13.32 24.39
CA VAL A 185 -12.68 -11.96 24.68
C VAL A 185 -12.96 -11.70 26.16
N TRP A 186 -11.89 -11.59 26.96
CA TRP A 186 -11.97 -11.38 28.42
C TRP A 186 -12.86 -12.38 29.18
N GLY A 187 -12.82 -13.66 28.80
CA GLY A 187 -13.60 -14.72 29.45
C GLY A 187 -15.02 -14.89 28.92
N GLN A 188 -15.43 -14.13 27.90
CA GLN A 188 -16.73 -14.23 27.25
C GLN A 188 -16.59 -14.65 25.78
N ILE A 189 -17.42 -15.60 25.34
CA ILE A 189 -17.43 -16.03 23.93
C ILE A 189 -18.27 -15.04 23.11
N TRP A 190 -17.61 -14.33 22.20
CA TRP A 190 -18.26 -13.44 21.24
C TRP A 190 -18.50 -14.19 19.93
N ALA A 191 -19.77 -14.30 19.55
CA ALA A 191 -20.17 -14.93 18.31
C ALA A 191 -19.93 -13.98 17.12
N LYS A 192 -19.26 -14.47 16.07
CA LYS A 192 -18.89 -13.69 14.87
C LYS A 192 -18.18 -12.36 15.23
N ALA A 193 -17.22 -12.42 16.14
CA ALA A 193 -16.37 -11.30 16.47
C ALA A 193 -15.55 -10.87 15.25
N VAL A 194 -15.49 -9.57 14.98
CA VAL A 194 -14.64 -8.98 13.96
C VAL A 194 -13.38 -8.48 14.64
N TYR A 195 -12.25 -9.09 14.30
CA TYR A 195 -10.95 -8.89 14.91
C TYR A 195 -10.02 -8.15 13.95
N LEU A 196 -9.53 -6.98 14.36
CA LEU A 196 -8.54 -6.16 13.67
C LEU A 196 -7.19 -6.27 14.40
N VAL A 197 -6.15 -6.61 13.65
CA VAL A 197 -4.76 -6.61 14.11
C VAL A 197 -4.00 -5.59 13.27
N CYS A 198 -3.29 -4.65 13.90
CA CYS A 198 -2.42 -3.69 13.22
C CYS A 198 -1.00 -3.79 13.79
N ASN A 199 -0.02 -4.07 12.93
CA ASN A 199 1.39 -4.14 13.29
C ASN A 199 2.12 -2.86 12.86
N TYR A 200 3.04 -2.38 13.68
CA TYR A 200 3.78 -1.12 13.50
C TYR A 200 5.29 -1.36 13.48
N SER A 201 6.01 -0.67 12.60
CA SER A 201 7.47 -0.71 12.55
C SER A 201 8.07 0.66 12.27
N PRO A 202 9.19 1.02 12.92
CA PRO A 202 9.74 0.40 14.12
C PRO A 202 8.75 0.37 15.30
N LYS A 203 8.97 -0.53 16.25
CA LYS A 203 8.17 -0.65 17.49
C LYS A 203 8.13 0.67 18.27
N GLY A 204 6.95 1.03 18.77
CA GLY A 204 6.75 2.13 19.70
C GLY A 204 6.65 1.67 21.16
N ASN A 205 6.18 2.55 22.05
CA ASN A 205 5.97 2.28 23.47
C ASN A 205 7.23 1.78 24.19
N TRP A 206 8.38 2.38 23.89
CA TRP A 206 9.62 2.12 24.62
C TRP A 206 9.50 2.61 26.06
N TRP A 207 9.86 1.75 27.01
CA TRP A 207 9.76 2.06 28.42
C TRP A 207 10.59 3.29 28.78
N GLY A 208 9.97 4.24 29.48
CA GLY A 208 10.62 5.49 29.86
C GLY A 208 10.75 6.54 28.74
N HIS A 209 10.16 6.31 27.57
CA HIS A 209 10.17 7.27 26.45
C HIS A 209 8.78 7.83 26.14
N VAL A 210 8.74 9.10 25.74
CA VAL A 210 7.55 9.77 25.21
C VAL A 210 7.28 9.34 23.76
N PRO A 211 6.01 9.38 23.29
CA PRO A 211 5.69 8.96 21.93
C PRO A 211 6.29 9.85 20.85
N TYR A 212 6.52 11.13 21.15
CA TYR A 212 7.12 12.08 20.22
C TYR A 212 7.77 13.24 20.99
N LYS A 213 8.58 14.04 20.30
CA LYS A 213 9.18 15.26 20.86
C LYS A 213 8.20 16.42 20.71
N HIS A 214 7.90 17.10 21.81
CA HIS A 214 7.16 18.36 21.78
C HIS A 214 7.94 19.44 21.02
N GLY A 215 7.26 20.21 20.17
CA GLY A 215 7.81 21.40 19.53
C GLY A 215 7.11 21.75 18.22
N THR A 216 7.63 22.76 17.52
CA THR A 216 7.09 23.20 16.22
C THR A 216 7.08 22.04 15.22
N PRO A 217 5.96 21.77 14.52
CA PRO A 217 5.89 20.73 13.51
C PRO A 217 7.08 20.71 12.56
N CYS A 218 7.62 19.51 12.34
CA CYS A 218 8.77 19.27 11.47
C CYS A 218 10.08 20.00 11.82
N SER A 219 10.21 20.62 13.01
CA SER A 219 11.45 21.33 13.39
C SER A 219 12.60 20.41 13.81
N ALA A 220 12.31 19.14 14.14
CA ALA A 220 13.30 18.16 14.60
C ALA A 220 13.43 16.96 13.64
N CYS A 221 13.23 17.19 12.34
CA CYS A 221 13.44 16.18 11.31
C CYS A 221 14.94 16.00 11.02
N PRO A 222 15.42 14.76 10.80
CA PRO A 222 16.81 14.55 10.41
C PRO A 222 17.14 15.24 9.07
N PRO A 223 18.32 15.85 8.88
CA PRO A 223 18.72 16.50 7.63
C PRO A 223 18.63 15.59 6.39
N SER A 224 18.81 14.28 6.58
CA SER A 224 18.66 13.26 5.53
C SER A 224 17.24 13.12 4.95
N TYR A 225 16.26 13.78 5.57
CA TYR A 225 14.86 13.81 5.12
C TYR A 225 14.52 15.05 4.28
N GLY A 226 15.52 15.88 3.90
CA GLY A 226 15.35 16.89 2.85
C GLY A 226 14.35 18.03 3.14
N GLY A 227 13.88 18.16 4.39
CA GLY A 227 13.04 19.28 4.84
C GLY A 227 11.57 19.24 4.41
N GLY A 228 11.08 18.13 3.84
CA GLY A 228 9.67 18.02 3.43
C GLY A 228 8.73 17.89 4.63
N CYS A 229 7.89 18.91 4.86
CA CYS A 229 6.83 18.90 5.86
C CYS A 229 5.46 19.01 5.17
N LYS A 230 4.56 18.07 5.46
CA LYS A 230 3.19 18.08 4.96
C LYS A 230 2.25 17.66 6.07
N ASP A 231 1.20 18.44 6.31
CA ASP A 231 0.18 18.15 7.33
C ASP A 231 0.79 17.87 8.72
N ASN A 232 1.83 18.64 9.10
CA ASN A 232 2.64 18.49 10.32
C ASN A 232 3.47 17.20 10.43
N LEU A 233 3.62 16.44 9.35
CA LEU A 233 4.42 15.22 9.26
C LEU A 233 5.61 15.41 8.32
N PHE A 234 6.74 14.76 8.63
CA PHE A 234 7.89 14.75 7.73
C PHE A 234 8.07 13.41 7.04
N SER A 235 8.61 13.44 5.81
CA SER A 235 8.84 12.23 5.00
C SER A 235 10.23 12.27 4.36
N ARG A 236 10.84 11.11 4.12
CA ARG A 236 12.11 11.05 3.37
C ARG A 236 11.90 11.57 1.95
N PRO A 237 12.90 12.17 1.29
CA PRO A 237 12.93 12.30 -0.16
C PRO A 237 13.04 10.88 -0.74
N HIS A 238 11.87 10.29 -0.90
CA HIS A 238 11.46 8.99 -1.44
C HIS A 238 12.41 7.77 -1.30
N TRP A 239 12.09 6.94 -0.32
CA TRP A 239 11.84 5.51 -0.56
C TRP A 239 10.36 5.23 -0.20
N SER A 240 9.59 4.68 -1.18
CA SER A 240 8.22 4.10 -1.05
C SER A 240 7.06 5.12 -0.85
N ASN A 241 5.93 5.13 -1.57
CA ASN A 241 5.24 4.11 -2.38
C ASN A 241 4.60 4.71 -3.68
N ARG A 242 4.99 4.11 -4.82
CA ARG A 242 4.30 3.80 -6.09
C ARG A 242 3.18 4.69 -6.66
N PHE A 243 3.45 5.23 -7.86
CA PHE A 243 2.45 5.66 -8.86
C PHE A 243 3.03 5.58 -10.30
N MET A 244 2.21 5.86 -11.32
CA MET A 244 2.50 5.64 -12.74
C MET A 244 3.78 6.31 -13.24
N HIS A 245 4.48 5.59 -14.10
CA HIS A 245 5.47 6.12 -15.00
C HIS A 245 5.06 5.73 -16.42
N VAL A 246 5.08 6.67 -17.35
CA VAL A 246 5.37 6.35 -18.75
C VAL A 246 6.89 6.21 -18.83
N VAL A 247 7.38 5.02 -19.15
CA VAL A 247 8.81 4.72 -19.34
C VAL A 247 8.99 4.08 -20.71
N SER A 248 10.03 4.51 -21.42
CA SER A 248 10.77 3.64 -22.31
C SER A 248 12.23 4.08 -22.36
N CYS A 249 13.04 3.05 -22.58
CA CYS A 249 14.48 3.06 -22.66
C CYS A 249 14.91 3.48 -24.06
N ALA A 250 15.86 4.41 -24.15
CA ALA A 250 16.74 4.52 -25.30
C ALA A 250 18.10 3.95 -24.92
N CYS A 251 18.55 2.92 -25.63
CA CYS A 251 19.88 2.37 -25.53
C CYS A 251 20.82 3.23 -26.39
N THR A 252 21.77 3.95 -25.79
CA THR A 252 23.01 4.36 -26.49
C THR A 252 24.19 4.29 -25.53
N GLN A 253 25.30 3.77 -26.04
CA GLN A 253 26.49 3.35 -25.32
C GLN A 253 27.22 4.51 -24.59
N ARG A 254 27.65 4.25 -23.34
CA ARG A 254 28.61 5.00 -22.48
C ARG A 254 28.07 6.22 -21.69
N PRO A 255 28.76 6.67 -20.62
CA PRO A 255 28.51 6.16 -19.27
C PRO A 255 28.15 7.32 -18.35
N PHE A 256 26.87 7.69 -18.25
CA PHE A 256 26.37 8.46 -17.10
C PHE A 256 24.92 8.02 -16.82
N VAL A 257 24.67 7.83 -15.52
CA VAL A 257 23.64 6.95 -14.96
C VAL A 257 22.22 7.48 -15.18
N PHE A 258 21.40 6.72 -15.90
CA PHE A 258 19.95 6.81 -15.90
C PHE A 258 19.39 5.39 -15.76
N SER A 259 18.74 5.07 -14.63
CA SER A 259 18.10 3.76 -14.44
C SER A 259 16.60 3.90 -14.60
N CYS A 260 16.08 3.39 -15.71
CA CYS A 260 14.65 3.23 -15.95
C CYS A 260 14.44 1.93 -16.72
N VAL A 261 13.88 0.90 -16.09
CA VAL A 261 13.47 -0.32 -16.79
C VAL A 261 12.18 -0.86 -16.17
N SER A 262 11.13 -1.00 -16.99
CA SER A 262 9.89 -1.73 -16.64
C SER A 262 10.06 -3.26 -16.76
N ALA A 263 11.18 -3.71 -17.35
CA ALA A 263 11.68 -5.06 -17.14
C ALA A 263 12.74 -5.07 -16.05
N GLN A 264 12.75 -6.14 -15.28
CA GLN A 264 13.88 -6.39 -14.41
C GLN A 264 14.98 -7.00 -15.25
N LEU A 265 16.14 -6.34 -15.27
CA LEU A 265 17.37 -6.96 -15.71
C LEU A 265 17.69 -8.05 -14.70
N VAL A 266 17.54 -9.31 -15.11
CA VAL A 266 17.69 -10.46 -14.24
C VAL A 266 18.91 -11.29 -14.62
N SER A 267 19.47 -12.02 -13.66
CA SER A 267 20.46 -13.05 -13.97
C SER A 267 19.75 -14.36 -14.37
N CYS A 268 20.47 -15.25 -15.04
CA CYS A 268 19.94 -16.56 -15.43
C CYS A 268 19.45 -17.40 -14.26
N ASP A 269 19.95 -17.18 -13.05
CA ASP A 269 19.57 -17.91 -11.84
C ASP A 269 18.47 -17.21 -11.02
N THR A 270 18.02 -16.04 -11.47
CA THR A 270 17.01 -15.26 -10.76
C THR A 270 15.69 -16.03 -10.68
N LYS A 271 15.22 -16.27 -9.45
CA LYS A 271 13.94 -16.94 -9.20
C LYS A 271 12.80 -15.94 -9.17
N LEU A 272 11.61 -16.38 -9.53
CA LEU A 272 10.44 -15.48 -9.50
C LEU A 272 10.09 -15.03 -8.07
N ARG A 273 10.38 -15.86 -7.06
CA ARG A 273 10.22 -15.49 -5.65
C ARG A 273 11.18 -14.38 -5.22
N ASP A 274 12.36 -14.33 -5.79
CA ASP A 274 13.42 -13.38 -5.43
C ASP A 274 13.12 -11.98 -5.97
N GLN A 275 12.10 -11.86 -6.83
CA GLN A 275 11.76 -10.65 -7.55
C GLN A 275 10.29 -10.25 -7.39
N CYS A 276 10.08 -8.93 -7.30
CA CYS A 276 8.87 -8.12 -7.17
C CYS A 276 7.48 -8.80 -6.99
N LYS A 277 6.72 -8.34 -5.99
CA LYS A 277 5.49 -8.93 -5.46
C LYS A 277 4.17 -8.30 -5.99
N GLY A 278 4.15 -7.75 -7.20
CA GLY A 278 2.97 -7.03 -7.75
C GLY A 278 2.71 -7.25 -9.25
N THR A 279 1.54 -6.83 -9.74
CA THR A 279 1.12 -6.91 -11.16
C THR A 279 1.94 -6.03 -12.10
N THR A 280 2.77 -5.15 -11.55
CA THR A 280 3.60 -4.16 -12.25
C THR A 280 4.97 -4.69 -12.67
N CYS A 281 5.31 -5.93 -12.31
CA CYS A 281 6.65 -6.53 -12.52
C CYS A 281 6.58 -7.84 -13.32
N ASN A 282 5.71 -7.88 -14.31
CA ASN A 282 5.46 -9.09 -15.08
C ASN A 282 6.38 -9.22 -16.29
N ARG A 283 7.10 -8.17 -16.69
CA ARG A 283 8.00 -8.21 -17.86
C ARG A 283 9.45 -8.41 -17.41
N TYR A 284 10.15 -9.34 -18.03
CA TYR A 284 11.52 -9.70 -17.69
C TYR A 284 12.38 -9.67 -18.95
N GLU A 285 13.60 -9.16 -18.80
CA GLU A 285 14.63 -9.22 -19.84
C GLU A 285 15.72 -10.17 -19.37
N CYS A 286 15.84 -11.29 -20.07
CA CYS A 286 16.82 -12.32 -19.78
C CYS A 286 18.09 -12.12 -20.62
N PRO A 287 19.28 -12.25 -20.02
CA PRO A 287 20.53 -12.22 -20.76
C PRO A 287 20.68 -13.49 -21.60
N ALA A 288 21.60 -13.44 -22.56
CA ALA A 288 22.02 -14.61 -23.31
C ALA A 288 22.78 -15.63 -22.43
N GLY A 289 22.83 -16.88 -22.86
CA GLY A 289 23.63 -17.94 -22.22
C GLY A 289 22.99 -18.59 -21.00
N CYS A 290 21.67 -18.49 -20.84
CA CYS A 290 20.98 -19.07 -19.67
C CYS A 290 20.74 -20.57 -19.75
N LEU A 291 21.02 -21.24 -20.87
CA LEU A 291 20.82 -22.68 -21.02
C LEU A 291 21.65 -23.49 -20.00
N ASP A 292 22.93 -23.12 -19.87
CA ASP A 292 23.92 -23.78 -19.00
C ASP A 292 23.89 -23.29 -17.55
N ALA A 293 23.01 -22.35 -17.22
CA ALA A 293 22.89 -21.81 -15.87
C ALA A 293 22.38 -22.86 -14.87
N THR A 294 22.70 -22.67 -13.59
CA THR A 294 22.44 -23.67 -12.54
C THR A 294 21.01 -23.59 -11.98
N GLY A 295 20.28 -22.52 -12.25
CA GLY A 295 18.97 -22.23 -11.69
C GLY A 295 17.96 -23.35 -11.90
N LYS A 296 17.31 -23.82 -10.83
CA LYS A 296 16.35 -24.93 -10.93
C LYS A 296 15.12 -24.53 -11.73
N VAL A 297 14.56 -25.45 -12.52
CA VAL A 297 13.22 -25.32 -13.11
C VAL A 297 12.34 -26.44 -12.57
N VAL A 298 11.18 -26.09 -12.01
CA VAL A 298 10.21 -27.05 -11.45
C VAL A 298 8.88 -26.88 -12.17
N GLY A 299 8.42 -27.93 -12.84
CA GLY A 299 7.15 -27.95 -13.57
C GLY A 299 7.25 -27.76 -15.08
N THR A 300 6.09 -27.83 -15.72
CA THR A 300 5.88 -27.76 -17.17
C THR A 300 4.54 -27.08 -17.41
N VAL A 301 4.49 -26.12 -18.33
CA VAL A 301 3.36 -25.18 -18.54
C VAL A 301 3.18 -24.24 -17.33
N TYR A 302 3.01 -24.81 -16.14
CA TYR A 302 3.04 -24.11 -14.86
C TYR A 302 4.38 -24.39 -14.17
N TYR A 303 5.07 -23.33 -13.77
CA TYR A 303 6.36 -23.39 -13.10
C TYR A 303 6.23 -22.95 -11.64
N GLU A 304 6.93 -23.62 -10.72
CA GLU A 304 6.92 -23.22 -9.31
C GLU A 304 7.63 -21.88 -9.13
N MET A 305 7.13 -21.00 -8.23
CA MET A 305 7.71 -19.69 -7.93
C MET A 305 9.22 -19.67 -7.59
N GLN A 306 9.79 -20.79 -7.14
CA GLN A 306 11.23 -20.91 -6.84
C GLN A 306 12.07 -21.27 -8.07
N SER A 307 11.44 -21.45 -9.23
CA SER A 307 12.14 -21.73 -10.49
C SER A 307 12.83 -20.49 -11.03
N SER A 308 13.96 -20.69 -11.71
CA SER A 308 14.60 -19.65 -12.52
C SER A 308 13.64 -19.19 -13.60
N VAL A 309 13.45 -17.87 -13.68
CA VAL A 309 12.53 -17.23 -14.62
C VAL A 309 13.01 -17.42 -16.05
N CYS A 310 14.28 -17.10 -16.33
CA CYS A 310 14.89 -17.22 -17.66
C CYS A 310 14.97 -18.66 -18.15
N ARG A 311 15.33 -19.61 -17.28
CA ARG A 311 15.35 -21.03 -17.67
C ARG A 311 13.95 -21.61 -17.86
N ALA A 312 12.95 -21.14 -17.12
CA ALA A 312 11.55 -21.48 -17.40
C ALA A 312 11.09 -20.93 -18.76
N GLY A 313 11.55 -19.72 -19.14
CA GLY A 313 11.35 -19.13 -20.46
C GLY A 313 11.92 -19.98 -21.60
N LEU A 314 13.18 -20.43 -21.45
CA LEU A 314 13.85 -21.37 -22.36
C LEU A 314 13.07 -22.69 -22.45
N HIS A 315 12.77 -23.32 -21.30
CA HIS A 315 12.01 -24.57 -21.23
C HIS A 315 10.63 -24.46 -21.93
N ALA A 316 9.97 -23.31 -21.80
CA ALA A 316 8.69 -23.06 -22.46
C ALA A 316 8.82 -22.75 -23.96
N GLY A 317 10.02 -22.42 -24.45
CA GLY A 317 10.25 -21.97 -25.83
C GLY A 317 9.74 -20.55 -26.07
N VAL A 318 9.68 -19.74 -25.01
CA VAL A 318 9.26 -18.33 -25.06
C VAL A 318 10.44 -17.44 -25.46
N ILE A 319 11.63 -17.77 -24.98
CA ILE A 319 12.90 -17.14 -25.36
C ILE A 319 13.88 -18.23 -25.78
N ASP A 320 14.91 -17.83 -26.51
CA ASP A 320 16.00 -18.70 -26.97
C ASP A 320 17.27 -18.38 -26.15
N ASN A 321 18.39 -19.07 -26.40
CA ASN A 321 19.62 -18.87 -25.62
C ASN A 321 20.29 -17.49 -25.87
N ASP A 322 19.83 -16.74 -26.86
CA ASP A 322 20.20 -15.33 -27.06
C ASP A 322 19.53 -14.39 -26.04
N GLY A 323 18.61 -14.92 -25.22
CA GLY A 323 17.88 -14.17 -24.22
C GLY A 323 16.69 -13.39 -24.80
N GLY A 324 16.38 -12.26 -24.19
CA GLY A 324 15.32 -11.36 -24.65
C GLY A 324 14.15 -11.23 -23.67
N TRP A 325 13.05 -10.69 -24.21
CA TRP A 325 11.93 -10.19 -23.41
C TRP A 325 10.81 -11.23 -23.30
N MET A 326 10.28 -11.41 -22.09
CA MET A 326 9.12 -12.27 -21.85
C MET A 326 8.23 -11.73 -20.74
N ASP A 327 6.95 -12.10 -20.81
CA ASP A 327 5.96 -11.81 -19.79
C ASP A 327 5.77 -13.03 -18.86
N VAL A 328 5.60 -12.76 -17.58
CA VAL A 328 5.39 -13.72 -16.51
C VAL A 328 4.04 -13.43 -15.87
N THR A 329 3.21 -14.46 -15.73
CA THR A 329 1.92 -14.36 -15.05
C THR A 329 1.96 -15.21 -13.81
N ARG A 330 1.86 -14.61 -12.63
CA ARG A 330 1.64 -15.36 -11.40
C ARG A 330 0.30 -16.08 -11.49
N GLN A 331 0.31 -17.36 -11.15
CA GLN A 331 -0.86 -18.22 -11.13
C GLN A 331 -1.12 -18.64 -9.68
N GLY A 332 -2.34 -19.15 -9.46
CA GLY A 332 -2.69 -19.73 -8.17
C GLY A 332 -1.85 -20.95 -7.79
N ARG A 333 -2.19 -21.51 -6.64
CA ARG A 333 -1.59 -22.76 -6.15
C ARG A 333 -1.89 -23.90 -7.12
N LYS A 334 -0.87 -24.70 -7.43
CA LYS A 334 -1.00 -25.97 -8.16
C LYS A 334 -0.66 -27.10 -7.20
N GLU A 335 -1.45 -28.17 -7.26
CA GLU A 335 -1.29 -29.33 -6.38
C GLU A 335 0.00 -30.12 -6.66
N PHE A 336 0.38 -30.19 -7.94
CA PHE A 336 1.59 -30.86 -8.37
C PHE A 336 2.17 -30.21 -9.63
N PHE A 337 3.44 -30.51 -9.88
CA PHE A 337 4.22 -30.01 -11.01
C PHE A 337 4.81 -31.19 -11.78
N ILE A 338 4.53 -31.24 -13.07
CA ILE A 338 4.98 -32.33 -13.96
C ILE A 338 6.38 -32.00 -14.47
N LYS A 339 7.31 -32.95 -14.36
CA LYS A 339 8.65 -32.85 -14.96
C LYS A 339 8.60 -33.08 -16.47
N SER A 340 9.43 -32.36 -17.22
CA SER A 340 9.68 -32.65 -18.63
C SER A 340 11.06 -32.18 -19.05
N ASN A 341 11.50 -32.55 -20.25
CA ASN A 341 12.67 -31.99 -20.88
C ASN A 341 12.23 -31.31 -22.18
N LYS A 342 12.43 -30.00 -22.28
CA LYS A 342 12.01 -29.19 -23.43
C LYS A 342 13.06 -28.13 -23.72
N ASN A 343 13.34 -27.92 -25.00
CA ASN A 343 14.26 -26.88 -25.50
C ASN A 343 15.62 -26.88 -24.78
N GLY A 344 16.18 -28.08 -24.52
CA GLY A 344 17.46 -28.24 -23.84
C GLY A 344 17.46 -27.98 -22.33
N VAL A 345 16.31 -27.68 -21.73
CA VAL A 345 16.18 -27.50 -20.26
C VAL A 345 15.40 -28.68 -19.68
N GLN A 346 15.97 -29.31 -18.65
CA GLN A 346 15.29 -30.35 -17.88
C GLN A 346 14.61 -29.74 -16.64
N SER A 347 13.29 -29.90 -16.55
CA SER A 347 12.54 -29.52 -15.36
C SER A 347 12.39 -30.68 -14.38
N SER A 348 12.19 -30.33 -13.10
CA SER A 348 11.93 -31.27 -12.03
C SER A 348 10.45 -31.31 -11.66
N GLY A 349 10.00 -32.44 -11.14
CA GLY A 349 8.62 -32.66 -10.71
C GLY A 349 8.49 -32.41 -9.22
N LYS A 350 7.29 -32.05 -8.78
CA LYS A 350 6.99 -31.82 -7.37
C LYS A 350 5.55 -32.24 -7.06
N TYR A 351 5.36 -33.17 -6.14
CA TYR A 351 4.05 -33.69 -5.72
C TYR A 351 3.50 -32.98 -4.46
N GLN A 352 3.87 -31.71 -4.30
CA GLN A 352 3.47 -30.87 -3.18
C GLN A 352 2.90 -29.59 -3.74
N SER A 353 1.83 -29.11 -3.10
CA SER A 353 1.14 -27.94 -3.57
C SER A 353 1.97 -26.68 -3.33
N ALA A 354 2.17 -25.89 -4.38
CA ALA A 354 2.93 -24.65 -4.33
C ALA A 354 2.36 -23.60 -5.29
N ASN A 355 2.67 -22.33 -5.03
CA ASN A 355 2.32 -21.25 -5.95
C ASN A 355 3.06 -21.42 -7.27
N SER A 356 2.42 -21.01 -8.36
CA SER A 356 2.93 -21.24 -9.71
C SER A 356 2.93 -19.98 -10.55
N PHE A 357 3.58 -20.03 -11.70
CA PHE A 357 3.55 -18.99 -12.72
C PHE A 357 3.58 -19.59 -14.12
N THR A 358 3.16 -18.81 -15.11
CA THR A 358 3.29 -19.10 -16.53
C THR A 358 4.16 -18.04 -17.19
N VAL A 359 4.76 -18.39 -18.33
CA VAL A 359 5.58 -17.48 -19.15
C VAL A 359 4.98 -17.36 -20.54
N ALA A 360 5.10 -16.20 -21.17
CA ALA A 360 4.56 -15.90 -22.49
C ALA A 360 5.48 -14.94 -23.28
N ARG A 361 5.45 -15.03 -24.61
CA ARG A 361 6.17 -14.10 -25.49
C ARG A 361 5.57 -12.70 -25.38
N VAL A 362 6.42 -11.69 -25.33
CA VAL A 362 5.96 -10.29 -25.40
C VAL A 362 5.43 -10.03 -26.81
N THR A 363 4.16 -9.64 -26.89
CA THR A 363 3.55 -9.23 -28.16
C THR A 363 3.88 -7.76 -28.43
N VAL A 364 4.21 -7.45 -29.68
CA VAL A 364 4.50 -6.09 -30.14
C VAL A 364 3.36 -5.59 -31.02
N LYS A 365 2.87 -4.37 -30.78
CA LYS A 365 1.79 -3.76 -31.55
C LYS A 365 2.17 -2.34 -31.98
N ALA A 366 2.18 -2.07 -33.28
CA ALA A 366 2.29 -0.71 -33.80
C ALA A 366 0.98 0.05 -33.57
N ILE A 367 1.08 1.32 -33.16
CA ILE A 367 -0.06 2.18 -32.85
C ILE A 367 0.02 3.49 -33.60
N THR A 368 -1.11 4.18 -33.76
CA THR A 368 -1.15 5.56 -34.28
C THR A 368 -0.87 6.55 -33.14
N CYS A 369 -0.49 7.78 -33.49
CA CYS A 369 -0.17 8.81 -32.49
C CYS A 369 -1.39 9.21 -31.63
N GLU A 370 -2.62 9.05 -32.15
CA GLU A 370 -3.87 9.28 -31.42
C GLU A 370 -4.27 8.13 -30.47
N ALA A 371 -3.59 6.98 -30.55
CA ALA A 371 -3.97 5.80 -29.79
C ALA A 371 -3.87 6.05 -28.28
N THR A 372 -4.89 5.62 -27.54
CA THR A 372 -5.00 5.82 -26.09
C THR A 372 -4.86 4.51 -25.32
N VAL A 373 -4.52 4.60 -24.03
CA VAL A 373 -4.39 3.43 -23.16
C VAL A 373 -5.71 2.67 -23.05
N ALA A 374 -6.84 3.38 -22.97
CA ALA A 374 -8.16 2.78 -22.89
C ALA A 374 -8.47 1.82 -24.07
N GLN A 375 -7.92 2.09 -25.26
CA GLN A 375 -8.12 1.27 -26.46
C GLN A 375 -7.12 0.12 -26.56
N GLN A 376 -5.86 0.35 -26.18
CA GLN A 376 -4.77 -0.59 -26.43
C GLN A 376 -4.54 -1.56 -25.26
N CYS A 377 -4.98 -1.20 -24.06
CA CYS A 377 -4.88 -1.99 -22.84
C CYS A 377 -6.20 -1.98 -22.06
N PRO A 378 -7.27 -2.65 -22.55
CA PRO A 378 -8.52 -2.72 -21.83
C PRO A 378 -8.32 -3.54 -20.53
N TYR A 379 -8.45 -2.89 -19.39
CA TYR A 379 -8.27 -3.52 -18.07
C TYR A 379 -9.43 -4.47 -17.78
N GLN A 380 -9.27 -5.74 -18.17
CA GLN A 380 -10.22 -6.81 -17.87
C GLN A 380 -9.61 -7.73 -16.81
N ARG A 381 -10.43 -8.20 -15.87
CA ARG A 381 -10.03 -9.24 -14.91
C ARG A 381 -10.14 -10.62 -15.58
N PRO A 382 -9.17 -11.54 -15.40
CA PRO A 382 -7.87 -11.34 -14.72
C PRO A 382 -6.91 -10.50 -15.57
N ALA A 383 -6.02 -9.73 -14.90
CA ALA A 383 -5.19 -8.69 -15.50
C ALA A 383 -4.46 -9.17 -16.78
N LYS A 384 -4.83 -8.59 -17.93
CA LYS A 384 -4.17 -8.83 -19.21
C LYS A 384 -2.87 -8.02 -19.27
N HIS A 385 -1.77 -8.65 -19.74
CA HIS A 385 -0.52 -7.93 -20.01
C HIS A 385 -0.72 -6.97 -21.19
N CYS A 386 -0.24 -5.74 -21.03
CA CYS A 386 -0.19 -4.79 -22.15
C CYS A 386 0.84 -5.25 -23.20
N PRO A 387 0.50 -5.22 -24.50
CA PRO A 387 1.49 -5.42 -25.54
C PRO A 387 2.55 -4.32 -25.46
N ARG A 388 3.78 -4.62 -25.90
CA ARG A 388 4.80 -3.60 -26.15
C ARG A 388 4.36 -2.79 -27.36
N LEU A 389 4.28 -1.47 -27.23
CA LEU A 389 3.75 -0.63 -28.30
C LEU A 389 4.90 -0.01 -29.10
N TYR A 390 4.69 0.20 -30.39
CA TYR A 390 5.62 0.94 -31.24
C TYR A 390 4.94 2.23 -31.71
N CYS A 391 5.54 3.35 -31.33
CA CYS A 391 5.10 4.68 -31.72
C CYS A 391 5.82 5.14 -33.00
N PRO A 392 5.08 5.68 -33.98
CA PRO A 392 5.66 6.30 -35.16
C PRO A 392 6.32 7.63 -34.81
N ARG A 393 7.07 8.18 -35.77
CA ARG A 393 7.67 9.51 -35.71
C ARG A 393 6.62 10.61 -35.96
N SER A 394 6.98 11.86 -35.62
CA SER A 394 6.21 13.08 -35.91
C SER A 394 4.85 13.20 -35.22
N CYS A 395 4.64 12.54 -34.07
CA CYS A 395 3.41 12.67 -33.29
C CYS A 395 3.15 14.06 -32.70
N LEU A 396 4.11 14.99 -32.73
CA LEU A 396 3.91 16.39 -32.35
C LEU A 396 3.22 17.24 -33.42
N GLU A 397 3.26 16.81 -34.68
CA GLU A 397 2.68 17.53 -35.81
C GLU A 397 1.15 17.31 -35.90
N GLU A 398 0.63 16.33 -35.17
CA GLU A 398 -0.80 16.06 -35.08
C GLU A 398 -1.57 17.08 -34.23
N ASN A 399 -2.86 17.21 -34.53
CA ASN A 399 -3.75 18.13 -33.83
C ASN A 399 -3.77 17.86 -32.32
N PRO A 400 -3.37 18.84 -31.48
CA PRO A 400 -3.34 18.67 -30.03
C PRO A 400 -4.67 18.34 -29.36
N HIS A 401 -5.79 18.70 -30.01
CA HIS A 401 -7.14 18.40 -29.52
C HIS A 401 -7.55 16.94 -29.68
N ILE A 402 -6.90 16.21 -30.61
CA ILE A 402 -7.14 14.78 -30.85
C ILE A 402 -6.20 13.96 -29.96
N SER A 403 -4.91 14.30 -29.98
CA SER A 403 -3.85 13.53 -29.30
C SER A 403 -3.50 14.13 -27.94
N ARG A 404 -4.49 14.38 -27.08
CA ARG A 404 -4.32 15.12 -25.81
C ARG A 404 -3.31 14.46 -24.86
N VAL A 405 -2.64 15.26 -24.04
CA VAL A 405 -1.74 14.78 -22.98
C VAL A 405 -2.24 15.37 -21.66
N ILE A 406 -2.80 14.53 -20.78
CA ILE A 406 -3.40 14.96 -19.52
C ILE A 406 -2.59 14.38 -18.38
N GLY A 407 -1.93 15.24 -17.58
CA GLY A 407 -1.08 14.82 -16.46
C GLY A 407 0.42 14.89 -16.73
N THR A 408 1.21 14.65 -15.69
CA THR A 408 2.68 14.64 -15.72
C THR A 408 3.20 13.55 -14.81
N ARG A 409 4.21 12.81 -15.27
CA ARG A 409 4.66 11.50 -14.73
C ARG A 409 3.57 10.41 -14.83
N ILE A 410 2.34 10.78 -14.51
CA ILE A 410 1.13 9.98 -14.52
C ILE A 410 0.11 10.66 -15.44
N TYR A 411 -0.25 9.97 -16.51
CA TYR A 411 -1.13 10.45 -17.57
C TYR A 411 -2.53 9.82 -17.50
N SER A 412 -3.60 10.54 -17.85
CA SER A 412 -4.92 9.90 -17.95
C SER A 412 -4.89 8.79 -19.02
N ASP A 413 -5.69 7.75 -18.83
CA ASP A 413 -6.01 6.71 -19.81
C ASP A 413 -6.58 7.26 -21.14
N LYS A 414 -7.08 8.50 -21.13
CA LYS A 414 -7.50 9.28 -22.30
C LYS A 414 -6.35 9.99 -23.03
N SER A 415 -5.14 9.99 -22.49
CA SER A 415 -4.00 10.63 -23.13
C SER A 415 -3.50 9.80 -24.31
N SER A 416 -3.02 10.46 -25.36
CA SER A 416 -2.32 9.78 -26.44
C SER A 416 -1.02 9.19 -25.90
N ILE A 417 -0.77 7.91 -26.16
CA ILE A 417 0.36 7.20 -25.59
C ILE A 417 1.67 7.77 -26.15
N CYS A 418 1.75 8.01 -27.46
CA CYS A 418 2.98 8.46 -28.11
C CYS A 418 3.36 9.89 -27.74
N ARG A 419 2.40 10.83 -27.70
CA ARG A 419 2.71 12.19 -27.23
C ARG A 419 3.01 12.23 -25.72
N ALA A 420 2.35 11.42 -24.90
CA ALA A 420 2.72 11.29 -23.50
C ALA A 420 4.15 10.75 -23.32
N ALA A 421 4.58 9.82 -24.17
CA ALA A 421 5.95 9.30 -24.17
C ALA A 421 6.97 10.36 -24.62
N VAL A 422 6.68 11.17 -25.64
CA VAL A 422 7.52 12.32 -26.00
C VAL A 422 7.57 13.33 -24.84
N HIS A 423 6.43 13.67 -24.24
CA HIS A 423 6.36 14.59 -23.09
C HIS A 423 7.22 14.07 -21.93
N ALA A 424 7.16 12.77 -21.63
CA ALA A 424 7.97 12.12 -20.62
C ALA A 424 9.48 12.03 -20.97
N GLY A 425 9.88 12.36 -22.20
CA GLY A 425 11.26 12.26 -22.68
C GLY A 425 11.70 10.82 -22.96
N VAL A 426 10.73 9.92 -23.11
CA VAL A 426 10.92 8.48 -23.27
C VAL A 426 11.33 8.11 -24.70
N ILE A 427 10.67 8.75 -25.67
CA ILE A 427 11.02 8.63 -27.09
C ILE A 427 11.21 10.03 -27.65
N ARG A 428 12.02 10.13 -28.70
CA ARG A 428 12.15 11.38 -29.46
C ARG A 428 11.09 11.44 -30.55
N ASN A 429 10.52 12.61 -30.76
CA ASN A 429 9.48 12.80 -31.77
C ASN A 429 9.95 12.47 -33.20
N ASP A 430 11.20 12.78 -33.53
CA ASP A 430 11.79 12.56 -34.85
C ASP A 430 12.02 11.07 -35.19
N ALA A 431 12.26 10.25 -34.17
CA ALA A 431 12.60 8.83 -34.32
C ALA A 431 11.42 7.88 -34.01
N GLY A 432 10.47 8.29 -33.17
CA GLY A 432 9.50 7.37 -32.58
C GLY A 432 10.19 6.35 -31.66
N GLY A 433 9.57 5.18 -31.47
CA GLY A 433 10.22 4.08 -30.75
C GLY A 433 9.28 3.13 -30.03
N TYR A 434 9.87 2.09 -29.44
CA TYR A 434 9.16 1.14 -28.60
C TYR A 434 8.89 1.71 -27.22
N ILE A 435 7.70 1.45 -26.70
CA ILE A 435 7.26 1.90 -25.40
C ILE A 435 6.54 0.78 -24.66
N ASP A 436 6.65 0.80 -23.34
CA ASP A 436 5.92 -0.10 -22.46
C ASP A 436 4.98 0.75 -21.59
N VAL A 437 3.71 0.35 -21.53
CA VAL A 437 2.69 1.06 -20.76
C VAL A 437 2.35 0.25 -19.51
N MET A 438 2.45 0.88 -18.35
CA MET A 438 2.09 0.30 -17.08
C MET A 438 0.78 0.91 -16.58
N PRO A 439 -0.34 0.14 -16.54
CA PRO A 439 -1.59 0.64 -16.00
C PRO A 439 -1.48 0.84 -14.48
N VAL A 440 -2.10 1.92 -13.97
CA VAL A 440 -2.29 2.17 -12.54
C VAL A 440 -3.73 2.59 -12.25
N ASP A 441 -4.09 2.68 -10.97
CA ASP A 441 -5.42 3.11 -10.55
C ASP A 441 -5.77 4.55 -10.99
N LYS A 442 -7.04 4.73 -11.34
CA LYS A 442 -7.56 6.01 -11.84
C LYS A 442 -7.41 7.10 -10.79
N ARG A 443 -6.82 8.23 -11.18
CA ARG A 443 -6.72 9.41 -10.31
C ARG A 443 -7.92 10.33 -10.48
N LYS A 444 -8.32 10.95 -9.37
CA LYS A 444 -9.30 12.04 -9.37
C LYS A 444 -8.71 13.34 -9.90
N HIS A 445 -7.39 13.54 -9.76
CA HIS A 445 -6.68 14.76 -10.16
C HIS A 445 -5.37 14.48 -10.92
N TYR A 446 -5.10 15.27 -11.95
CA TYR A 446 -3.89 15.25 -12.78
C TYR A 446 -3.24 16.64 -12.82
N ILE A 447 -1.92 16.67 -12.64
CA ILE A 447 -1.11 17.90 -12.62
C ILE A 447 -0.57 18.17 -14.03
N ALA A 448 -0.66 19.42 -14.48
CA ALA A 448 -0.10 19.89 -15.75
C ALA A 448 1.41 20.20 -15.63
N SER A 449 2.17 20.01 -16.71
CA SER A 449 3.54 20.49 -16.85
C SER A 449 3.91 20.77 -18.30
N TYR A 450 4.98 21.52 -18.52
CA TYR A 450 5.60 21.67 -19.84
C TYR A 450 6.91 20.88 -19.89
N GLN A 451 6.98 19.86 -20.74
CA GLN A 451 8.18 19.02 -20.91
C GLN A 451 8.33 18.61 -22.38
N ASN A 452 9.58 18.59 -22.87
CA ASN A 452 9.95 18.10 -24.21
C ASN A 452 9.07 18.66 -25.35
N GLY A 453 8.73 19.96 -25.27
CA GLY A 453 7.93 20.65 -26.29
C GLY A 453 6.42 20.45 -26.19
N ILE A 454 5.91 19.79 -25.15
CA ILE A 454 4.48 19.53 -24.94
C ILE A 454 4.02 20.19 -23.63
N TYR A 455 2.90 20.90 -23.68
CA TYR A 455 2.16 21.32 -22.48
C TYR A 455 1.08 20.29 -22.16
N SER A 456 1.15 19.66 -20.99
CA SER A 456 0.14 18.72 -20.53
C SER A 456 -1.00 19.42 -19.78
N GLU A 457 -2.19 18.83 -19.85
CA GLU A 457 -3.40 19.38 -19.26
C GLU A 457 -3.62 18.90 -17.83
N ARG A 458 -4.27 19.75 -17.03
CA ARG A 458 -4.80 19.38 -15.71
C ARG A 458 -6.21 18.79 -15.86
N TYR A 459 -6.58 17.86 -15.00
CA TYR A 459 -7.92 17.27 -14.99
C TYR A 459 -8.35 16.91 -13.57
N GLY A 460 -9.59 17.22 -13.18
CA GLY A 460 -10.13 17.09 -11.81
C GLY A 460 -10.27 18.45 -11.10
N MET A 461 -11.41 18.69 -10.44
CA MET A 461 -11.66 19.93 -9.65
C MET A 461 -10.80 19.95 -8.39
N ALA A 462 -10.28 21.13 -8.01
CA ALA A 462 -9.41 21.30 -6.84
C ALA A 462 -10.15 21.07 -5.53
#